data_AF-A0A8E2EML2-F1
#
_entry.id   AF-A0A8E2EML2-F1
#
_cell.length_a   1.000
_cell.length_b   1.000
_cell.length_c   1.000
_cell.angle_alpha   90.00
_cell.angle_beta   90.00
_cell.angle_gamma   90.00
#
_symmetry.space_group_name_H-M   'P 1'
#
loop_
_entity.id
_entity.type
_entity.pdbx_description
1 polymer ?
#
loop_
_entity_poly.entity_id
_entity_poly.type
_entity_poly.pdbx_seq_one_letter_code
_entity_poly.pdbx_strand_id
1 'polypeptide(L)'
;MSDNNLAALPTELLHNILSYSIWNTAGEFRVYTAATTGGRPKLWTNHTYYTVAATSRHLRNIVESFCQHLIILHKSTTKLLPLTKKSKNRTPNRIRWVKWIAKHCVFCGKGSTCMALMYNTIRCCRKCDKKEWPDKITMTAALNNYNLTKLDLFTPNVLYPENPFPVLRFGIYDCMGVYTTMFMKDEVEERAGLIHGKDSVEDQKARRRRRTRIECSMRMAVVGGRWVQIQSYDAQFRDKTDELHTLIQQERAGLPKSGIEHG
;
A
#
# COMPACT_ATOMS: atom_id res chain seq x y z
N MET A 1 -5.89 -29.04 -19.27
CA MET A 1 -6.42 -27.76 -18.76
C MET A 1 -6.73 -28.01 -17.30
N SER A 2 -5.88 -27.52 -16.40
CA SER A 2 -6.03 -27.72 -14.97
C SER A 2 -7.25 -26.93 -14.48
N ASP A 3 -8.20 -27.63 -13.87
CA ASP A 3 -9.40 -27.07 -13.26
C ASP A 3 -9.03 -26.22 -12.05
N ASN A 4 -8.56 -25.00 -12.29
CA ASN A 4 -8.41 -23.93 -11.29
C ASN A 4 -9.81 -23.41 -10.91
N ASN A 5 -10.66 -24.30 -10.39
CA ASN A 5 -12.01 -23.95 -10.05
C ASN A 5 -12.02 -23.38 -8.63
N LEU A 6 -11.74 -22.08 -8.51
CA LEU A 6 -11.97 -21.32 -7.27
C LEU A 6 -13.37 -21.59 -6.69
N ALA A 7 -14.36 -21.89 -7.54
CA ALA A 7 -15.71 -22.23 -7.12
C ALA A 7 -15.86 -23.64 -6.49
N ALA A 8 -14.83 -24.49 -6.52
CA ALA A 8 -14.81 -25.79 -5.86
C ALA A 8 -14.28 -25.72 -4.42
N LEU A 9 -13.76 -24.56 -3.99
CA LEU A 9 -13.27 -24.38 -2.64
C LEU A 9 -14.43 -24.26 -1.63
N PRO A 10 -14.27 -24.78 -0.39
CA PRO A 10 -15.18 -24.52 0.72
C PRO A 10 -15.46 -23.02 0.91
N THR A 11 -16.68 -22.70 1.37
CA THR A 11 -17.13 -21.30 1.51
C THR A 11 -16.28 -20.53 2.52
N GLU A 12 -15.79 -21.20 3.55
CA GLU A 12 -14.88 -20.67 4.57
C GLU A 12 -13.55 -20.24 3.95
N LEU A 13 -12.98 -21.07 3.07
CA LEU A 13 -11.76 -20.74 2.34
C LEU A 13 -11.99 -19.59 1.37
N LEU A 14 -13.15 -19.53 0.73
CA LEU A 14 -13.50 -18.42 -0.15
C LEU A 14 -13.73 -17.11 0.62
N HIS A 15 -14.31 -17.16 1.82
CA HIS A 15 -14.39 -16.01 2.71
C HIS A 15 -12.99 -15.53 3.15
N ASN A 16 -12.09 -16.45 3.45
CA ASN A 16 -10.69 -16.13 3.75
C ASN A 16 -9.98 -15.53 2.53
N ILE A 17 -10.13 -16.10 1.34
CA ILE A 17 -9.58 -15.53 0.10
C ILE A 17 -10.15 -14.13 -0.12
N LEU A 18 -11.45 -13.93 0.10
CA LEU A 18 -12.07 -12.62 0.00
C LEU A 18 -11.51 -11.64 1.01
N SER A 19 -11.28 -12.04 2.27
CA SER A 19 -10.66 -11.18 3.28
C SER A 19 -9.26 -10.72 2.83
N TYR A 20 -8.44 -11.63 2.28
CA TYR A 20 -7.12 -11.26 1.77
C TYR A 20 -7.17 -10.47 0.45
N SER A 21 -8.17 -10.69 -0.40
CA SER A 21 -8.29 -10.01 -1.71
C SER A 21 -8.66 -8.52 -1.61
N ILE A 22 -9.22 -8.10 -0.48
CA ILE A 22 -9.43 -6.67 -0.18
C ILE A 22 -8.10 -6.03 0.23
N TRP A 23 -7.14 -6.84 0.68
CA TRP A 23 -5.96 -6.43 1.45
C TRP A 23 -4.66 -6.52 0.62
N ASN A 24 -4.70 -7.18 -0.55
CA ASN A 24 -3.54 -7.41 -1.41
C ASN A 24 -3.55 -6.58 -2.71
N THR A 25 -4.01 -5.33 -2.65
CA THR A 25 -3.87 -4.35 -3.75
C THR A 25 -2.55 -3.59 -3.67
N ALA A 26 -1.47 -4.25 -3.20
CA ALA A 26 -0.12 -3.70 -3.21
C ALA A 26 0.37 -3.30 -4.63
N GLY A 27 -0.34 -3.72 -5.68
CA GLY A 27 0.02 -3.46 -7.08
C GLY A 27 -0.81 -2.40 -7.83
N GLU A 28 -2.06 -2.09 -7.45
CA GLU A 28 -2.91 -1.16 -8.22
C GLU A 28 -2.84 0.26 -7.68
N PHE A 29 -1.67 0.88 -7.90
CA PHE A 29 -1.43 2.29 -7.71
C PHE A 29 -2.33 3.12 -8.65
N ARG A 30 -3.52 3.52 -8.18
CA ARG A 30 -4.36 4.56 -8.79
C ARG A 30 -4.38 5.86 -7.98
N VAL A 31 -3.30 6.14 -7.26
CA VAL A 31 -2.95 7.51 -6.93
C VAL A 31 -2.24 8.03 -8.18
N TYR A 32 -2.91 8.87 -8.98
CA TYR A 32 -2.36 9.93 -9.87
C TYR A 32 -3.29 10.35 -11.04
N THR A 33 -4.44 9.71 -11.29
CA THR A 33 -5.31 10.11 -12.43
C THR A 33 -6.54 10.95 -12.08
N ALA A 34 -6.63 11.48 -10.85
CA ALA A 34 -7.59 12.54 -10.57
C ALA A 34 -7.18 13.89 -11.20
N ALA A 35 -5.91 14.06 -11.57
CA ALA A 35 -5.41 15.28 -12.20
C ALA A 35 -5.61 15.31 -13.73
N THR A 36 -5.77 14.16 -14.39
CA THR A 36 -5.82 14.07 -15.86
C THR A 36 -7.19 13.81 -16.45
N THR A 37 -8.18 13.42 -15.64
CA THR A 37 -9.55 13.26 -16.11
C THR A 37 -10.47 14.09 -15.22
N GLY A 38 -11.02 15.17 -15.75
CA GLY A 38 -11.89 16.12 -15.04
C GLY A 38 -13.22 15.54 -14.49
N GLY A 39 -13.36 14.21 -14.45
CA GLY A 39 -14.44 13.51 -13.77
C GLY A 39 -13.88 12.76 -12.56
N ARG A 40 -14.50 12.90 -11.39
CA ARG A 40 -14.16 12.06 -10.22
C ARG A 40 -14.36 10.59 -10.63
N PRO A 41 -13.31 9.77 -10.75
CA PRO A 41 -13.49 8.36 -11.05
C PRO A 41 -14.38 7.78 -9.96
N LYS A 42 -15.43 7.04 -10.35
CA LYS A 42 -16.29 6.32 -9.41
C LYS A 42 -15.45 5.18 -8.80
N LEU A 43 -14.63 5.49 -7.79
CA LEU A 43 -13.70 4.56 -7.14
C LEU A 43 -14.37 3.24 -6.71
N TRP A 44 -15.68 3.26 -6.48
CA TRP A 44 -16.43 2.06 -6.14
C TRP A 44 -16.62 1.06 -7.30
N THR A 45 -16.54 1.44 -8.58
CA THR A 45 -16.82 0.50 -9.68
C THR A 45 -15.71 -0.53 -9.89
N ASN A 46 -14.50 -0.23 -9.42
CA ASN A 46 -13.32 -1.10 -9.57
C ASN A 46 -12.98 -1.84 -8.27
N HIS A 47 -13.86 -1.83 -7.28
CA HIS A 47 -13.61 -2.56 -6.04
C HIS A 47 -13.57 -4.07 -6.30
N THR A 48 -12.61 -4.79 -5.70
CA THR A 48 -12.35 -6.23 -5.91
C THR A 48 -13.63 -7.08 -5.86
N TYR A 49 -14.55 -6.77 -4.94
CA TYR A 49 -15.85 -7.43 -4.86
C TYR A 49 -16.69 -7.38 -6.14
N TYR A 50 -16.66 -6.29 -6.89
CA TYR A 50 -17.38 -6.23 -8.17
C TYR A 50 -16.71 -7.12 -9.21
N THR A 51 -15.38 -7.09 -9.27
CA THR A 51 -14.59 -7.94 -10.17
C THR A 51 -14.85 -9.42 -9.88
N VAL A 52 -14.73 -9.85 -8.62
CA VAL A 52 -14.96 -11.24 -8.21
C VAL A 52 -16.43 -11.66 -8.38
N ALA A 53 -17.38 -10.77 -8.13
CA ALA A 53 -18.80 -11.06 -8.36
C ALA A 53 -19.19 -11.10 -9.86
N ALA A 54 -18.35 -10.57 -10.74
CA ALA A 54 -18.57 -10.58 -12.19
C ALA A 54 -18.13 -11.91 -12.83
N THR A 55 -17.14 -12.61 -12.26
CA THR A 55 -16.56 -13.82 -12.84
C THR A 55 -17.51 -15.02 -12.84
N SER A 56 -18.26 -15.26 -11.77
CA SER A 56 -19.22 -16.37 -11.72
C SER A 56 -20.44 -16.09 -10.81
N ARG A 57 -21.55 -16.81 -11.05
CA ARG A 57 -22.75 -16.72 -10.20
C ARG A 57 -22.48 -17.24 -8.78
N HIS A 58 -21.68 -18.30 -8.65
CA HIS A 58 -21.31 -18.86 -7.35
C HIS A 58 -20.48 -17.87 -6.53
N LEU A 59 -19.40 -17.31 -7.11
CA LEU A 59 -18.56 -16.31 -6.45
C LEU A 59 -19.33 -15.05 -6.09
N ARG A 60 -20.29 -14.63 -6.92
CA ARG A 60 -21.21 -13.54 -6.58
C ARG A 60 -22.00 -13.81 -5.31
N ASN A 61 -22.58 -15.01 -5.15
CA ASN A 61 -23.34 -15.36 -3.96
C ASN A 61 -22.45 -15.36 -2.70
N ILE A 62 -21.21 -15.82 -2.83
CA ILE A 62 -20.21 -15.78 -1.76
C ILE A 62 -19.87 -14.34 -1.39
N VAL A 63 -19.57 -13.48 -2.38
CA VAL A 63 -19.30 -12.05 -2.14
C VAL A 63 -20.50 -11.39 -1.44
N GLU A 64 -21.74 -11.73 -1.81
CA GLU A 64 -22.93 -11.22 -1.13
C GLU A 64 -23.05 -11.70 0.32
N SER A 65 -22.76 -12.98 0.59
CA SER A 65 -22.73 -13.57 1.93
C SER A 65 -21.65 -12.91 2.80
N PHE A 66 -20.45 -12.74 2.25
CA PHE A 66 -19.33 -12.08 2.90
C PHE A 66 -19.63 -10.61 3.21
N CYS A 67 -20.17 -9.85 2.25
CA CYS A 67 -20.57 -8.47 2.48
C CYS A 67 -21.72 -8.36 3.51
N GLN A 68 -22.63 -9.33 3.55
CA GLN A 68 -23.65 -9.40 4.59
C GLN A 68 -23.01 -9.61 5.97
N HIS A 69 -22.04 -10.51 6.07
CA HIS A 69 -21.27 -10.73 7.30
C HIS A 69 -20.56 -9.45 7.76
N LEU A 70 -19.89 -8.73 6.86
CA LEU A 70 -19.24 -7.45 7.18
C LEU A 70 -20.24 -6.39 7.69
N ILE A 71 -21.42 -6.28 7.08
CA ILE A 71 -22.47 -5.38 7.55
C ILE A 71 -22.92 -5.74 8.97
N ILE A 72 -23.03 -7.03 9.29
CA ILE A 72 -23.40 -7.51 10.63
C ILE A 72 -22.27 -7.23 11.63
N LEU A 73 -21.02 -7.56 11.26
CA LEU A 73 -19.83 -7.35 12.09
C LEU A 73 -19.66 -5.88 12.46
N HIS A 74 -19.85 -4.99 11.49
CA HIS A 74 -19.75 -3.54 11.68
C HIS A 74 -21.11 -2.87 11.92
N LYS A 75 -22.11 -3.57 12.46
CA LYS A 75 -23.46 -3.01 12.67
C LYS A 75 -23.46 -1.79 13.59
N SER A 76 -22.64 -1.82 14.66
CA SER A 76 -22.48 -0.71 15.61
C SER A 76 -22.01 0.57 14.92
N THR A 77 -21.12 0.43 13.93
CA THR A 77 -20.50 1.54 13.22
C THR A 77 -21.29 1.99 12.00
N THR A 78 -21.80 1.04 11.21
CA THR A 78 -22.42 1.30 9.91
C THR A 78 -23.87 1.75 10.02
N LYS A 79 -24.57 1.32 11.08
CA LYS A 79 -26.03 1.41 11.22
C LYS A 79 -26.79 0.75 10.04
N LEU A 80 -26.10 -0.07 9.23
CA LEU A 80 -26.71 -0.80 8.14
C LEU A 80 -27.39 -2.05 8.70
N LEU A 81 -28.64 -2.27 8.28
CA LEU A 81 -29.34 -3.52 8.60
C LEU A 81 -29.05 -4.58 7.53
N PRO A 82 -28.77 -5.84 7.91
CA PRO A 82 -28.67 -6.94 6.95
C PRO A 82 -29.99 -7.11 6.22
N LEU A 83 -29.93 -7.46 4.93
CA LEU A 83 -31.14 -7.68 4.15
C LEU A 83 -31.83 -8.97 4.62
N THR A 84 -33.01 -8.86 5.22
CA THR A 84 -33.92 -10.00 5.43
C THR A 84 -34.61 -10.33 4.10
N LYS A 85 -34.55 -11.59 3.63
CA LYS A 85 -35.10 -12.02 2.33
C LYS A 85 -36.54 -11.50 2.15
N LYS A 86 -36.86 -10.78 1.06
CA LYS A 86 -38.23 -10.59 0.48
C LYS A 86 -38.46 -9.48 -0.58
N SER A 87 -37.46 -8.78 -1.13
CA SER A 87 -37.76 -7.75 -2.16
C SER A 87 -36.88 -7.87 -3.41
N LYS A 88 -37.57 -7.96 -4.56
CA LYS A 88 -36.97 -8.02 -5.91
C LYS A 88 -36.20 -6.75 -6.30
N ASN A 89 -36.44 -5.63 -5.61
CA ASN A 89 -35.83 -4.32 -5.91
C ASN A 89 -34.72 -3.92 -4.92
N ARG A 90 -34.18 -4.86 -4.15
CA ARG A 90 -33.16 -4.54 -3.14
C ARG A 90 -31.77 -4.39 -3.74
N THR A 91 -31.09 -3.31 -3.34
CA THR A 91 -29.68 -3.10 -3.64
C THR A 91 -28.85 -4.23 -3.00
N PRO A 92 -28.00 -4.95 -3.76
CA PRO A 92 -27.15 -6.02 -3.23
C PRO A 92 -26.26 -5.57 -2.05
N ASN A 93 -25.95 -6.48 -1.13
CA ASN A 93 -25.14 -6.21 0.05
C ASN A 93 -23.76 -5.68 -0.33
N ARG A 94 -23.13 -6.22 -1.39
CA ARG A 94 -21.83 -5.72 -1.88
C ARG A 94 -21.87 -4.24 -2.24
N ILE A 95 -22.95 -3.79 -2.88
CA ILE A 95 -23.11 -2.39 -3.29
C ILE A 95 -23.30 -1.50 -2.07
N ARG A 96 -24.12 -1.94 -1.12
CA ARG A 96 -24.37 -1.21 0.13
C ARG A 96 -23.09 -1.05 0.94
N TRP A 97 -22.35 -2.13 1.11
CA TRP A 97 -21.08 -2.14 1.84
C TRP A 97 -20.05 -1.23 1.16
N VAL A 98 -19.78 -1.43 -0.14
CA VAL A 98 -18.78 -0.63 -0.86
C VAL A 98 -19.14 0.86 -0.88
N LYS A 99 -20.41 1.22 -1.09
CA LYS A 99 -20.86 2.62 -1.01
C LYS A 99 -20.65 3.23 0.38
N TRP A 100 -20.80 2.44 1.44
CA TRP A 100 -20.64 2.90 2.81
C TRP A 100 -19.17 3.13 3.16
N ILE A 101 -18.28 2.14 2.91
CA ILE A 101 -16.84 2.27 3.17
C ILE A 101 -16.19 3.35 2.30
N ALA A 102 -16.79 3.67 1.14
CA ALA A 102 -16.34 4.75 0.28
C ALA A 102 -16.67 6.16 0.82
N LYS A 103 -17.34 6.29 1.98
CA LYS A 103 -17.68 7.58 2.60
C LYS A 103 -17.33 7.67 4.08
N HIS A 104 -17.26 6.54 4.77
CA HIS A 104 -17.11 6.51 6.23
C HIS A 104 -15.86 5.73 6.64
N CYS A 105 -15.28 6.12 7.77
CA CYS A 105 -14.23 5.36 8.42
C CYS A 105 -14.79 4.00 8.87
N VAL A 106 -14.15 2.91 8.47
CA VAL A 106 -14.63 1.55 8.81
C VAL A 106 -14.67 1.26 10.30
N PHE A 107 -13.80 1.91 11.09
CA PHE A 107 -13.66 1.68 12.52
C PHE A 107 -14.63 2.52 13.35
N CYS A 108 -14.65 3.85 13.13
CA CYS A 108 -15.47 4.76 13.94
C CYS A 108 -16.76 5.24 13.28
N GLY A 109 -16.96 4.99 11.98
CA GLY A 109 -18.20 5.30 11.26
C GLY A 109 -18.38 6.76 10.90
N LYS A 110 -17.46 7.63 11.33
CA LYS A 110 -17.47 9.05 10.95
C LYS A 110 -17.14 9.21 9.47
N GLY A 111 -17.72 10.23 8.83
CA GLY A 111 -17.35 10.59 7.46
C GLY A 111 -15.84 10.82 7.34
N SER A 112 -15.21 10.25 6.31
CA SER A 112 -13.79 10.43 6.06
C SER A 112 -13.55 10.62 4.56
N THR A 113 -12.55 11.44 4.22
CA THR A 113 -12.01 11.57 2.86
C THR A 113 -10.64 10.90 2.73
N CYS A 114 -10.08 10.40 3.84
CA CYS A 114 -8.80 9.73 3.90
C CYS A 114 -8.98 8.21 3.72
N MET A 115 -8.09 7.59 2.94
CA MET A 115 -7.98 6.14 2.83
C MET A 115 -7.10 5.63 3.97
N ALA A 116 -7.33 4.39 4.44
CA ALA A 116 -6.39 3.77 5.37
C ALA A 116 -5.03 3.64 4.69
N LEU A 117 -3.97 3.99 5.42
CA LEU A 117 -2.63 4.02 4.86
C LEU A 117 -2.17 2.62 4.44
N MET A 118 -2.38 1.64 5.32
CA MET A 118 -2.00 0.25 5.06
C MET A 118 -3.02 -0.52 4.22
N TYR A 119 -4.21 0.05 4.00
CA TYR A 119 -5.29 -0.57 3.22
C TYR A 119 -6.02 0.47 2.38
N ASN A 120 -5.50 0.72 1.18
CA ASN A 120 -6.03 1.73 0.27
C ASN A 120 -7.42 1.40 -0.32
N THR A 121 -8.07 0.31 0.07
CA THR A 121 -9.41 -0.10 -0.36
C THR A 121 -10.52 0.40 0.57
N ILE A 122 -10.17 0.82 1.79
CA ILE A 122 -11.11 1.27 2.82
C ILE A 122 -10.80 2.70 3.26
N ARG A 123 -11.83 3.42 3.72
CA ARG A 123 -11.63 4.72 4.37
C ARG A 123 -11.35 4.56 5.85
N CYS A 124 -10.43 5.39 6.33
CA CYS A 124 -10.08 5.47 7.73
C CYS A 124 -9.78 6.92 8.11
N CYS A 125 -10.17 7.33 9.32
CA CYS A 125 -9.75 8.63 9.84
C CYS A 125 -8.36 8.52 10.46
N ARG A 126 -7.59 9.62 10.50
CA ARG A 126 -6.21 9.61 11.02
C ARG A 126 -6.09 9.05 12.45
N LYS A 127 -7.08 9.31 13.31
CA LYS A 127 -7.10 8.79 14.69
C LYS A 127 -7.21 7.27 14.73
N CYS A 128 -8.11 6.69 13.94
CA CYS A 128 -8.24 5.24 13.82
C CYS A 128 -7.03 4.65 13.12
N ASP A 129 -6.50 5.29 12.07
CA ASP A 129 -5.31 4.79 11.37
C ASP A 129 -4.09 4.65 12.29
N LYS A 130 -3.88 5.63 13.20
CA LYS A 130 -2.83 5.55 14.24
C LYS A 130 -3.11 4.45 15.27
N LYS A 131 -4.38 4.18 15.59
CA LYS A 131 -4.77 3.16 16.57
C LYS A 131 -4.61 1.75 16.01
N GLU A 132 -5.05 1.53 14.77
CA GLU A 132 -5.08 0.22 14.12
C GLU A 132 -3.71 -0.18 13.56
N TRP A 133 -2.90 0.81 13.13
CA TRP A 133 -1.53 0.60 12.66
C TRP A 133 -0.56 1.50 13.43
N PRO A 134 -0.27 1.16 14.70
CA PRO A 134 0.66 1.94 15.53
C PRO A 134 2.10 1.79 15.04
N ASP A 135 2.50 0.59 14.63
CA ASP A 135 3.88 0.22 14.29
C ASP A 135 4.22 0.41 12.81
N LYS A 136 3.75 1.50 12.21
CA LYS A 136 4.14 1.87 10.85
C LYS A 136 5.44 2.66 10.84
N ILE A 137 6.37 2.27 9.97
CA ILE A 137 7.67 2.92 9.81
C ILE A 137 7.82 3.50 8.41
N THR A 138 8.57 4.59 8.29
CA THR A 138 8.87 5.18 6.97
C THR A 138 9.88 4.33 6.21
N MET A 139 9.90 4.44 4.88
CA MET A 139 10.93 3.81 4.05
C MET A 139 12.34 4.13 4.55
N THR A 140 12.61 5.40 4.91
CA THR A 140 13.90 5.82 5.45
C THR A 140 14.24 5.11 6.76
N ALA A 141 13.27 4.96 7.67
CA ALA A 141 13.47 4.19 8.90
C ALA A 141 13.73 2.71 8.60
N ALA A 142 13.02 2.12 7.63
CA ALA A 142 13.24 0.73 7.22
C ALA A 142 14.67 0.51 6.68
N LEU A 143 15.15 1.41 5.80
CA LEU A 143 16.50 1.35 5.23
C LEU A 143 17.60 1.52 6.30
N ASN A 144 17.38 2.42 7.26
CA ASN A 144 18.38 2.75 8.28
C ASN A 144 18.43 1.74 9.42
N ASN A 145 17.28 1.27 9.90
CA ASN A 145 17.20 0.43 11.09
C ASN A 145 17.43 -1.05 10.76
N TYR A 146 17.07 -1.49 9.55
CA TYR A 146 17.13 -2.91 9.17
C TYR A 146 18.15 -3.21 8.07
N ASN A 147 18.98 -2.23 7.69
CA ASN A 147 20.01 -2.38 6.65
C ASN A 147 19.50 -2.88 5.28
N LEU A 148 18.21 -2.68 5.01
CA LEU A 148 17.57 -3.01 3.75
C LEU A 148 17.93 -1.97 2.68
N THR A 149 17.94 -2.38 1.41
CA THR A 149 17.96 -1.43 0.29
C THR A 149 16.55 -1.20 -0.26
N LYS A 150 16.40 -0.27 -1.22
CA LYS A 150 15.10 -0.07 -1.86
C LYS A 150 14.67 -1.34 -2.59
N LEU A 151 15.60 -2.04 -3.26
CA LEU A 151 15.32 -3.33 -3.94
C LEU A 151 14.70 -4.33 -2.98
N ASP A 152 15.13 -4.33 -1.73
CA ASP A 152 14.66 -5.27 -0.74
C ASP A 152 13.24 -4.98 -0.25
N LEU A 153 12.81 -3.72 -0.26
CA LEU A 153 11.47 -3.34 0.21
C LEU A 153 10.37 -3.62 -0.83
N PHE A 154 10.69 -3.53 -2.13
CA PHE A 154 9.69 -3.65 -3.19
C PHE A 154 9.85 -4.94 -3.98
N THR A 155 8.76 -5.68 -4.13
CA THR A 155 8.66 -6.88 -4.97
C THR A 155 7.94 -6.56 -6.28
N PRO A 156 8.33 -7.18 -7.41
CA PRO A 156 9.40 -8.18 -7.55
C PRO A 156 10.80 -7.56 -7.37
N ASN A 157 11.71 -8.31 -6.74
CA ASN A 157 13.09 -7.88 -6.53
C ASN A 157 13.98 -8.57 -7.59
N VAL A 158 14.69 -7.78 -8.38
CA VAL A 158 15.53 -8.31 -9.49
C VAL A 158 16.71 -9.14 -8.97
N LEU A 159 17.16 -8.92 -7.73
CA LEU A 159 18.20 -9.73 -7.09
C LEU A 159 17.70 -11.12 -6.71
N TYR A 160 16.39 -11.30 -6.61
CA TYR A 160 15.74 -12.52 -6.18
C TYR A 160 14.61 -12.87 -7.14
N PRO A 161 14.95 -13.33 -8.36
CA PRO A 161 13.97 -13.57 -9.42
C PRO A 161 12.94 -14.64 -9.05
N GLU A 162 13.31 -15.60 -8.21
CA GLU A 162 12.40 -16.63 -7.67
C GLU A 162 11.44 -16.07 -6.60
N ASN A 163 11.65 -14.82 -6.18
CA ASN A 163 10.87 -14.04 -5.22
C ASN A 163 10.41 -14.86 -4.00
N PRO A 164 11.33 -15.39 -3.18
CA PRO A 164 10.99 -16.21 -2.01
C PRO A 164 10.34 -15.39 -0.89
N PHE A 165 10.25 -14.05 -1.02
CA PHE A 165 9.81 -13.17 0.05
C PHE A 165 8.32 -12.81 -0.06
N PRO A 166 7.56 -12.86 1.06
CA PRO A 166 6.19 -12.36 1.12
C PRO A 166 6.13 -10.87 0.79
N VAL A 167 5.20 -10.41 -0.05
CA VAL A 167 5.04 -8.99 -0.44
C VAL A 167 4.77 -8.11 0.79
N LEU A 168 5.54 -7.03 0.98
CA LEU A 168 5.28 -6.06 2.06
C LEU A 168 4.06 -5.20 1.73
N ARG A 169 3.22 -4.98 2.74
CA ARG A 169 2.19 -3.94 2.67
C ARG A 169 2.84 -2.58 2.85
N PHE A 170 2.46 -1.65 1.98
CA PHE A 170 2.90 -0.27 2.09
C PHE A 170 1.81 0.71 1.70
N GLY A 171 1.90 1.90 2.29
CA GLY A 171 1.06 3.04 1.99
C GLY A 171 1.91 4.25 1.61
N ILE A 172 1.33 5.17 0.82
CA ILE A 172 1.92 6.48 0.60
C ILE A 172 1.18 7.52 1.45
N TYR A 173 1.96 8.27 2.21
CA TYR A 173 1.51 9.35 3.07
C TYR A 173 2.05 10.69 2.55
N ASP A 174 1.18 11.68 2.39
CA ASP A 174 1.59 13.05 2.07
C ASP A 174 1.96 13.79 3.37
N CYS A 175 3.24 14.14 3.49
CA CYS A 175 3.76 14.97 4.55
C CYS A 175 4.20 16.32 3.97
N MET A 176 3.37 17.35 4.14
CA MET A 176 3.68 18.73 3.71
C MET A 176 4.04 18.84 2.21
N GLY A 177 3.34 18.11 1.34
CA GLY A 177 3.60 18.09 -0.11
C GLY A 177 4.63 17.06 -0.55
N VAL A 178 5.25 16.35 0.39
CA VAL A 178 6.22 15.28 0.11
C VAL A 178 5.60 13.92 0.37
N TYR A 179 5.48 13.12 -0.69
CA TYR A 179 5.01 11.74 -0.60
C TYR A 179 6.07 10.84 0.06
N THR A 180 5.69 10.20 1.16
CA THR A 180 6.53 9.27 1.92
C THR A 180 5.89 7.89 1.91
N THR A 181 6.66 6.86 1.55
CA THR A 181 6.21 5.48 1.66
C THR A 181 6.38 4.99 3.10
N MET A 182 5.36 4.30 3.62
CA MET A 182 5.36 3.68 4.94
C MET A 182 5.08 2.19 4.84
N PHE A 183 5.69 1.41 5.71
CA PHE A 183 5.59 -0.04 5.82
C PHE A 183 5.16 -0.44 7.23
N MET A 184 4.66 -1.67 7.37
CA MET A 184 4.46 -2.28 8.68
C MET A 184 5.80 -2.80 9.21
N LYS A 185 6.11 -2.48 10.48
CA LYS A 185 7.42 -2.77 11.08
C LYS A 185 7.70 -4.27 11.19
N ASP A 186 6.71 -5.05 11.60
CA ASP A 186 6.76 -6.52 11.72
C ASP A 186 7.14 -7.18 10.40
N GLU A 187 6.52 -6.77 9.29
CA GLU A 187 6.83 -7.33 7.97
C GLU A 187 8.24 -6.96 7.49
N VAL A 188 8.67 -5.73 7.80
CA VAL A 188 10.03 -5.28 7.48
C VAL A 188 11.07 -6.07 8.29
N GLU A 189 10.78 -6.36 9.56
CA GLU A 189 11.61 -7.19 10.43
C GLU A 189 11.74 -8.62 9.90
N GLU A 190 10.61 -9.25 9.56
CA GLU A 190 10.59 -10.59 8.98
C GLU A 190 11.42 -10.63 7.69
N ARG A 191 11.21 -9.67 6.79
CA ARG A 191 11.96 -9.61 5.54
C ARG A 191 13.45 -9.38 5.77
N ALA A 192 13.82 -8.53 6.72
CA ALA A 192 15.22 -8.32 7.09
C ALA A 192 15.86 -9.60 7.61
N GLY A 193 15.14 -10.37 8.44
CA GLY A 193 15.58 -11.68 8.90
C GLY A 193 15.81 -12.68 7.76
N LEU A 194 14.92 -12.70 6.76
CA LEU A 194 15.07 -13.58 5.59
C LEU A 194 16.25 -13.19 4.68
N ILE A 195 16.55 -11.90 4.56
CA ILE A 195 17.61 -11.39 3.69
C ILE A 195 18.99 -11.48 4.34
N HIS A 196 19.07 -11.16 5.63
CA HIS A 196 20.33 -11.08 6.37
C HIS A 196 20.64 -12.33 7.20
N GLY A 197 19.67 -13.23 7.43
CA GLY A 197 19.90 -14.40 8.28
C GLY A 197 20.40 -14.02 9.69
N LYS A 198 21.36 -14.79 10.22
CA LYS A 198 22.03 -14.53 11.50
C LYS A 198 23.36 -13.78 11.33
N ASP A 199 23.51 -13.00 10.26
CA ASP A 199 24.81 -12.42 9.91
C ASP A 199 25.23 -11.28 10.84
N SER A 200 26.56 -11.12 10.97
CA SER A 200 27.17 -10.06 11.77
C SER A 200 26.89 -8.66 11.22
N VAL A 201 27.00 -7.63 12.06
CA VAL A 201 26.76 -6.23 11.68
C VAL A 201 27.76 -5.75 10.60
N GLU A 202 29.02 -6.22 10.62
CA GLU A 202 29.99 -5.95 9.56
C GLU A 202 29.55 -6.51 8.20
N ASP A 203 29.06 -7.75 8.16
CA ASP A 203 28.64 -8.41 6.92
C ASP A 203 27.44 -7.70 6.28
N GLN A 204 26.54 -7.17 7.10
CA GLN A 204 25.40 -6.38 6.66
C GLN A 204 25.85 -5.08 5.96
N LYS A 205 26.84 -4.37 6.52
CA LYS A 205 27.38 -3.13 5.92
C LYS A 205 28.06 -3.40 4.57
N ALA A 206 28.84 -4.48 4.46
CA ALA A 206 29.52 -4.85 3.22
C ALA A 206 28.51 -5.20 2.11
N ARG A 207 27.45 -5.95 2.45
CA ARG A 207 26.37 -6.28 1.50
C ARG A 207 25.57 -5.05 1.05
N ARG A 208 25.28 -4.11 1.96
CA ARG A 208 24.62 -2.85 1.61
C ARG A 208 25.40 -2.09 0.53
N ARG A 209 26.71 -1.93 0.70
CA ARG A 209 27.58 -1.27 -0.31
C ARG A 209 27.52 -1.97 -1.67
N ARG A 210 27.55 -3.31 -1.67
CA ARG A 210 27.43 -4.11 -2.91
C ARG A 210 26.07 -3.93 -3.58
N ARG A 211 24.97 -3.93 -2.82
CA ARG A 211 23.61 -3.75 -3.36
C ARG A 211 23.37 -2.34 -3.88
N THR A 212 23.83 -1.31 -3.18
CA THR A 212 23.74 0.08 -3.69
C THR A 212 24.51 0.22 -5.00
N ARG A 213 25.67 -0.44 -5.14
CA ARG A 213 26.39 -0.47 -6.41
C ARG A 213 25.57 -1.14 -7.52
N ILE A 214 24.87 -2.23 -7.21
CA ILE A 214 23.99 -2.91 -8.17
C ILE A 214 22.82 -2.00 -8.56
N GLU A 215 22.12 -1.38 -7.59
CA GLU A 215 21.05 -0.39 -7.83
C GLU A 215 21.52 0.72 -8.78
N CYS A 216 22.69 1.31 -8.50
CA CYS A 216 23.28 2.34 -9.35
C CYS A 216 23.62 1.82 -10.75
N SER A 217 24.20 0.61 -10.86
CA SER A 217 24.59 0.02 -12.14
C SER A 217 23.40 -0.37 -13.02
N MET A 218 22.29 -0.80 -12.40
CA MET A 218 21.09 -1.22 -13.10
C MET A 218 20.27 -0.03 -13.65
N ARG A 219 20.62 1.21 -13.26
CA ARG A 219 19.87 2.43 -13.62
C ARG A 219 18.39 2.33 -13.28
N MET A 220 18.08 1.74 -12.12
CA MET A 220 16.70 1.52 -11.68
C MET A 220 16.32 2.47 -10.55
N ALA A 221 15.12 3.02 -10.60
CA ALA A 221 14.54 3.79 -9.51
C ALA A 221 13.16 3.28 -9.13
N VAL A 222 12.74 3.57 -7.90
CA VAL A 222 11.39 3.32 -7.42
C VAL A 222 10.54 4.57 -7.62
N VAL A 223 9.50 4.47 -8.44
CA VAL A 223 8.47 5.50 -8.61
C VAL A 223 7.12 4.88 -8.25
N GLY A 224 6.44 5.44 -7.25
CA GLY A 224 5.14 4.93 -6.80
C GLY A 224 5.16 3.47 -6.36
N GLY A 225 6.27 3.00 -5.77
CA GLY A 225 6.44 1.62 -5.32
C GLY A 225 6.72 0.59 -6.43
N ARG A 226 6.96 1.04 -7.67
CA ARG A 226 7.38 0.19 -8.79
C ARG A 226 8.77 0.54 -9.28
N TRP A 227 9.49 -0.48 -9.71
CA TRP A 227 10.76 -0.34 -10.36
C TRP A 227 10.61 0.10 -11.82
N VAL A 228 11.31 1.18 -12.17
CA VAL A 228 11.40 1.68 -13.55
C VAL A 228 12.87 1.80 -13.95
N GLN A 229 13.17 1.36 -15.17
CA GLN A 229 14.49 1.54 -15.77
C GLN A 229 14.59 2.97 -16.30
N ILE A 230 15.58 3.72 -15.83
CA ILE A 230 15.82 5.09 -16.26
C ILE A 230 16.76 5.06 -17.46
N GLN A 231 16.26 5.47 -18.63
CA GLN A 231 17.02 5.44 -19.89
C GLN A 231 18.07 6.56 -19.98
N SER A 232 17.84 7.72 -19.37
CA SER A 232 18.81 8.81 -19.25
C SER A 232 19.09 9.12 -17.78
N TYR A 233 20.36 9.01 -17.37
CA TYR A 233 20.83 9.56 -16.10
C TYR A 233 20.83 11.09 -16.26
N ASP A 234 19.66 11.74 -16.20
CA ASP A 234 19.63 13.21 -16.12
C ASP A 234 20.28 13.60 -14.80
N ALA A 235 21.51 14.12 -14.89
CA ALA A 235 22.33 14.59 -13.79
C ALA A 235 21.60 15.57 -12.84
N GLN A 236 20.49 16.15 -13.30
CA GLN A 236 19.58 17.01 -12.54
C GLN A 236 18.99 16.35 -11.28
N PHE A 237 18.89 15.02 -11.22
CA PHE A 237 18.38 14.34 -10.02
C PHE A 237 19.43 14.14 -8.92
N ARG A 238 20.72 14.14 -9.27
CA ARG A 238 21.81 14.05 -8.28
C ARG A 238 22.00 15.39 -7.56
N ASP A 239 22.03 16.47 -8.34
CA ASP A 239 22.20 17.82 -7.81
C ASP A 239 21.11 18.18 -6.81
N LYS A 240 19.84 17.86 -7.09
CA LYS A 240 18.76 18.20 -6.15
C LYS A 240 18.77 17.40 -4.85
N THR A 241 19.22 16.15 -4.86
CA THR A 241 19.31 15.34 -3.63
C THR A 241 20.55 15.68 -2.81
N ASP A 242 21.65 16.01 -3.46
CA ASP A 242 22.90 16.40 -2.81
C ASP A 242 22.81 17.85 -2.30
N GLU A 243 22.18 18.77 -3.04
CA GLU A 243 21.84 20.13 -2.57
C GLU A 243 20.89 20.09 -1.36
N LEU A 244 19.85 19.25 -1.40
CA LEU A 244 18.91 19.13 -0.28
C LEU A 244 19.58 18.51 0.96
N HIS A 245 20.46 17.52 0.78
CA HIS A 245 21.26 16.95 1.88
C HIS A 245 22.24 17.98 2.45
N THR A 246 22.85 18.81 1.60
CA THR A 246 23.79 19.86 1.99
C THR A 246 23.07 21.00 2.73
N LEU A 247 21.88 21.42 2.26
CA LEU A 247 21.03 22.41 2.92
C LEU A 247 20.54 21.93 4.29
N ILE A 248 20.12 20.66 4.40
CA ILE A 248 19.72 20.06 5.69
C ILE A 248 20.91 19.95 6.66
N GLN A 249 22.12 19.73 6.15
CA GLN A 249 23.34 19.73 6.98
C GLN A 249 23.75 21.15 7.40
N GLN A 250 23.63 22.14 6.52
CA GLN A 250 23.90 23.56 6.83
C GLN A 250 22.92 24.13 7.86
N GLU A 251 21.63 23.79 7.77
CA GLU A 251 20.62 24.19 8.77
C GLU A 251 20.85 23.50 10.13
N ARG A 252 21.35 22.26 10.15
CA ARG A 252 21.73 21.55 11.39
C ARG A 252 23.02 22.07 12.01
N ALA A 253 23.91 22.67 11.21
CA ALA A 253 25.17 23.24 11.66
C ALA A 253 25.06 24.69 12.14
N GLY A 254 23.87 25.32 12.04
CA GLY A 254 23.64 26.70 12.49
C GLY A 254 24.42 27.75 11.68
N LEU A 255 24.83 27.44 10.45
CA LEU A 255 25.59 28.36 9.61
C LEU A 255 24.66 29.41 8.96
N PRO A 256 25.03 30.70 8.93
CA PRO A 256 24.21 31.75 8.35
C PRO A 256 24.09 31.59 6.82
N LYS A 257 22.86 31.73 6.30
CA LYS A 257 22.56 31.70 4.87
C LYS A 257 23.24 32.90 4.19
N SER A 258 24.27 32.65 3.38
CA SER A 258 24.89 33.70 2.56
C SER A 258 23.87 34.20 1.54
N GLY A 259 23.65 35.52 1.55
CA GLY A 259 22.59 36.20 0.81
C GLY A 259 22.65 36.03 -0.70
N ILE A 260 21.48 35.86 -1.30
CA ILE A 260 21.25 36.07 -2.72
C ILE A 260 20.92 37.56 -2.88
N GLU A 261 21.85 38.33 -3.42
CA GLU A 261 21.61 39.70 -3.87
C GLU A 261 20.79 39.65 -5.17
N HIS A 262 19.65 40.36 -5.18
CA HIS A 262 18.88 40.62 -6.39
C HIS A 262 19.46 41.85 -7.10
N GLY A 263 20.00 41.63 -8.29
CA GLY A 263 20.09 42.62 -9.37
C GLY A 263 19.03 42.35 -10.41
#